data_AF-A0A1M3EDM5-F1
#
_entry.id   AF-A0A1M3EDM5-F1
#
_cell.length_a   1.000
_cell.length_b   1.000
_cell.length_c   1.000
_cell.angle_alpha   90.00
_cell.angle_beta   90.00
_cell.angle_gamma   90.00
#
_symmetry.space_group_name_H-M   'P 1'
#
loop_
_entity.id
_entity.type
_entity.pdbx_description
1 polymer ?
#
loop_
_entity_poly.entity_id
_entity_poly.type
_entity_poly.pdbx_seq_one_letter_code
_entity_poly.pdbx_strand_id
1 'polypeptide(L)'
;MKILLKITAIAGLSLLSHQLMAQSSASNQVAAKDAFSTSMGTGQLRFYNGLVAVLENFDFDYKYDIVSYDAVLIKKNSQDAVSAKGYGPLFEKNRRVNELIKDAKPGDRLIFENIKVKGEKQPERFAKGSLTITVR
;
A
#
# COMPACT_ATOMS: atom_id res chain seq x y z
N MET A 1 19.46 2.25 -0.27
CA MET A 1 18.25 3.09 -0.27
C MET A 1 17.02 2.22 -0.44
N LYS A 2 16.02 2.39 0.43
CA LYS A 2 14.79 1.59 0.48
C LYS A 2 13.59 2.48 0.16
N ILE A 3 12.72 2.03 -0.74
CA ILE A 3 11.47 2.72 -1.08
C ILE A 3 10.41 2.13 -0.16
N LEU A 4 9.79 2.99 0.66
CA LEU A 4 8.70 2.63 1.55
C LEU A 4 7.37 3.03 0.89
N LEU A 5 6.46 2.07 0.81
CA LEU A 5 5.13 2.27 0.27
C LEU A 5 4.18 2.64 1.40
N LYS A 6 3.49 3.77 1.23
CA LYS A 6 2.47 4.25 2.15
C LYS A 6 1.14 4.38 1.40
N ILE A 7 0.05 4.15 2.12
CA ILE A 7 -1.29 4.46 1.63
C ILE A 7 -1.61 5.87 2.09
N THR A 8 -2.15 6.70 1.22
CA THR A 8 -2.53 8.07 1.61
C THR A 8 -3.97 8.36 1.23
N ALA A 9 -4.61 9.23 2.01
CA ALA A 9 -5.86 9.85 1.66
C ALA A 9 -5.51 11.19 1.01
N ILE A 10 -5.55 11.25 -0.32
CA ILE A 10 -5.46 12.48 -1.10
C ILE A 10 -6.82 13.18 -0.97
N ALA A 11 -7.14 13.65 0.23
CA ALA A 11 -8.09 14.73 0.42
C ALA A 11 -7.28 16.03 0.43
N GLY A 12 -7.74 17.06 -0.27
CA GLY A 12 -7.13 18.38 -0.16
C GLY A 12 -7.01 18.77 1.31
N LEU A 13 -5.81 19.21 1.70
CA LEU A 13 -5.43 19.81 2.98
C LEU A 13 -5.28 18.90 4.23
N SER A 14 -4.03 18.83 4.68
CA SER A 14 -3.57 18.85 6.09
C SER A 14 -4.12 17.80 7.07
N LEU A 15 -3.26 16.87 7.50
CA LEU A 15 -2.84 16.77 8.91
C LEU A 15 -1.71 15.74 9.08
N LEU A 16 -0.51 16.27 9.31
CA LEU A 16 0.61 15.58 9.91
C LEU A 16 0.35 15.52 11.42
N SER A 17 0.18 14.34 11.99
CA SER A 17 0.29 14.15 13.44
C SER A 17 1.09 12.89 13.72
N HIS A 18 2.28 13.12 14.28
CA HIS A 18 3.19 12.11 14.82
C HIS A 18 2.49 11.22 15.85
N GLN A 19 2.74 9.91 15.81
CA GLN A 19 2.76 9.11 17.03
C GLN A 19 3.85 8.05 16.91
N LEU A 20 4.88 8.24 17.73
CA LEU A 20 6.01 7.37 17.96
C LEU A 20 5.68 6.42 19.13
N MET A 21 6.17 5.18 19.05
CA MET A 21 6.30 4.14 20.09
C MET A 21 5.05 3.44 20.66
N ALA A 22 4.86 2.18 20.23
CA ALA A 22 4.59 1.07 21.14
C ALA A 22 5.28 -0.19 20.60
N GLN A 23 6.30 -0.67 21.33
CA GLN A 23 6.96 -1.95 21.10
C GLN A 23 5.96 -3.10 21.36
N SER A 24 5.95 -4.12 20.50
CA SER A 24 5.60 -5.48 20.93
C SER A 24 6.52 -6.50 20.26
N SER A 25 7.39 -7.08 21.08
CA SER A 25 8.29 -8.19 20.80
C SER A 25 7.50 -9.48 20.54
N ALA A 26 7.76 -10.17 19.41
CA ALA A 26 7.80 -11.64 19.31
C ALA A 26 8.05 -12.07 17.86
N SER A 27 9.18 -12.75 17.71
CA SER A 27 9.66 -13.62 16.63
C SER A 27 8.63 -14.22 15.65
N ASN A 28 8.83 -13.94 14.36
CA ASN A 28 8.97 -15.00 13.35
C ASN A 28 9.67 -14.44 12.10
N GLN A 29 10.96 -14.75 11.96
CA GLN A 29 11.76 -14.43 10.79
C GLN A 29 11.45 -15.44 9.67
N VAL A 30 10.48 -15.14 8.82
CA VAL A 30 10.40 -15.67 7.45
C VAL A 30 10.72 -14.51 6.53
N ALA A 31 11.74 -14.66 5.69
CA ALA A 31 12.34 -13.63 4.88
C ALA A 31 11.34 -12.96 3.91
N ALA A 32 10.75 -11.83 4.31
CA ALA A 32 10.09 -10.88 3.41
C ALA A 32 10.90 -9.57 3.41
N LYS A 33 12.04 -9.58 2.69
CA LYS A 33 12.80 -8.36 2.41
C LYS A 33 11.87 -7.39 1.67
N ASP A 34 11.36 -6.40 2.41
CA ASP A 34 10.71 -5.17 1.92
C ASP A 34 9.17 -5.11 1.85
N ALA A 35 8.43 -6.02 2.50
CA ALA A 35 6.96 -5.88 2.61
C ALA A 35 6.53 -4.99 3.80
N PHE A 36 5.77 -3.91 3.56
CA PHE A 36 5.13 -3.11 4.60
C PHE A 36 3.75 -3.69 4.92
N SER A 37 3.48 -3.96 6.19
CA SER A 37 2.20 -4.53 6.64
C SER A 37 1.51 -3.60 7.63
N THR A 38 0.21 -3.40 7.48
CA THR A 38 -0.61 -2.60 8.39
C THR A 38 -1.99 -3.23 8.58
N SER A 39 -2.72 -2.80 9.61
CA SER A 39 -4.10 -3.24 9.86
C SER A 39 -5.03 -2.05 10.05
N MET A 40 -6.23 -2.12 9.46
CA MET A 40 -7.19 -1.02 9.53
C MET A 40 -8.63 -1.48 9.38
N GLY A 41 -9.55 -0.69 9.93
CA GLY A 41 -10.98 -0.94 9.80
C GLY A 41 -11.46 -0.75 8.36
N THR A 42 -12.54 -1.44 7.99
CA THR A 42 -13.12 -1.32 6.64
C THR A 42 -13.46 0.12 6.22
N GLY A 43 -13.93 0.96 7.16
CA GLY A 43 -14.19 2.37 6.91
C GLY A 43 -12.92 3.17 6.62
N GLN A 44 -11.84 2.92 7.37
CA GLN A 44 -10.54 3.55 7.16
C GLN A 44 -9.91 3.12 5.82
N LEU A 45 -10.04 1.84 5.46
CA LEU A 45 -9.58 1.33 4.17
C LEU A 45 -10.27 2.03 3.00
N ARG A 46 -11.59 2.23 3.09
CA ARG A 46 -12.39 2.93 2.07
C ARG A 46 -12.18 4.44 2.04
N PHE A 47 -11.66 5.03 3.11
CA PHE A 47 -11.32 6.45 3.16
C PHE A 47 -10.04 6.76 2.37
N TYR A 48 -9.07 5.84 2.38
CA TYR A 48 -7.88 5.97 1.56
C TYR A 48 -8.21 5.85 0.06
N ASN A 49 -7.73 6.79 -0.74
CA ASN A 49 -8.06 6.89 -2.16
C ASN A 49 -6.86 6.65 -3.10
N GLY A 50 -5.68 6.34 -2.56
CA GLY A 50 -4.53 6.01 -3.39
C GLY A 50 -3.27 5.52 -2.66
N LEU A 51 -2.26 5.22 -3.48
CA LEU A 51 -0.92 4.80 -3.05
C LEU A 51 0.09 5.94 -3.21
N VAL A 52 1.08 5.97 -2.32
CA VAL A 52 2.23 6.87 -2.39
C VAL A 52 3.51 6.07 -2.14
N ALA A 53 4.52 6.27 -2.97
CA ALA A 53 5.86 5.73 -2.75
C ALA A 53 6.80 6.83 -2.26
N VAL A 54 7.31 6.68 -1.03
CA VAL A 54 8.27 7.60 -0.41
C VAL A 54 9.59 6.90 -0.15
N LEU A 55 10.70 7.63 -0.20
CA LEU A 55 11.99 7.09 0.28
C LEU A 55 12.04 7.20 1.80
N GLU A 56 12.47 6.13 2.46
CA GLU A 56 12.76 6.16 3.89
C GLU A 56 14.18 6.70 4.10
N ASN A 57 14.36 7.58 5.10
CA ASN A 57 15.65 8.18 5.49
C ASN A 57 16.33 9.01 4.38
N PHE A 58 15.55 9.78 3.63
CA PHE A 58 16.09 10.78 2.70
C PHE A 58 15.72 12.18 3.20
N ASP A 59 16.71 13.07 3.31
CA ASP A 59 16.58 14.44 3.84
C ASP A 59 15.81 15.39 2.90
N PHE A 60 15.27 14.86 1.80
CA PHE A 60 14.41 15.58 0.87
C PHE A 60 13.11 14.80 0.69
N ASP A 61 11.98 15.51 0.57
CA ASP A 61 10.66 14.96 0.27
C ASP A 61 10.56 14.42 -1.18
N TYR A 62 11.46 13.50 -1.55
CA TYR A 62 11.46 12.91 -2.88
C TYR A 62 10.35 11.88 -3.00
N LYS A 63 9.29 12.25 -3.72
CA LYS A 63 8.14 11.42 -4.02
C LYS A 63 8.35 10.72 -5.36
N TYR A 64 8.00 9.44 -5.41
CA TYR A 64 7.90 8.72 -6.66
C TYR A 64 6.46 8.72 -7.15
N ASP A 65 6.28 8.91 -8.45
CA ASP A 65 5.00 8.69 -9.09
C ASP A 65 4.75 7.18 -9.22
N ILE A 66 3.56 6.73 -8.76
CA ILE A 66 3.10 5.37 -9.00
C ILE A 66 2.68 5.26 -10.46
N VAL A 67 3.32 4.36 -11.20
CA VAL A 67 2.99 4.08 -12.61
C VAL A 67 1.95 2.98 -12.69
N SER A 68 2.22 1.84 -12.04
CA SER A 68 1.31 0.69 -12.03
C SER A 68 1.53 -0.20 -10.81
N TYR A 69 0.56 -1.05 -10.51
CA TYR A 69 0.65 -2.06 -9.46
C TYR A 69 -0.37 -3.18 -9.71
N ASP A 70 -0.19 -4.31 -9.03
CA ASP A 70 -1.20 -5.35 -8.92
C ASP A 70 -1.82 -5.30 -7.51
N ALA A 71 -3.15 -5.25 -7.43
CA ALA A 71 -3.90 -5.35 -6.19
C ALA A 71 -4.48 -6.77 -6.09
N VAL A 72 -4.29 -7.43 -4.96
CA VAL A 72 -4.68 -8.82 -4.72
C VAL A 72 -5.47 -8.89 -3.41
N LEU A 73 -6.73 -9.31 -3.49
CA LEU A 73 -7.57 -9.57 -2.33
C LEU A 73 -7.60 -11.07 -2.05
N ILE A 74 -7.16 -11.45 -0.85
CA ILE A 74 -7.25 -12.81 -0.32
C ILE A 74 -8.32 -12.83 0.76
N LYS A 75 -9.34 -13.66 0.57
CA LYS A 75 -10.42 -13.81 1.54
C LYS A 75 -9.97 -14.54 2.79
N LYS A 76 -10.51 -14.13 3.95
CA LYS A 76 -10.32 -14.87 5.20
C LYS A 76 -10.69 -16.33 5.00
N ASN A 77 -9.82 -17.25 5.41
CA ASN A 77 -10.00 -18.70 5.32
C ASN A 77 -10.17 -19.27 3.90
N SER A 78 -9.87 -18.50 2.85
CA SER A 78 -9.80 -19.02 1.49
C SER A 78 -8.37 -18.95 0.95
N GLN A 79 -8.08 -19.84 0.00
CA GLN A 79 -6.91 -19.74 -0.87
C GLN A 79 -7.21 -18.94 -2.16
N ASP A 80 -8.47 -18.55 -2.35
CA ASP A 80 -8.89 -17.75 -3.51
C ASP A 80 -8.30 -16.34 -3.40
N ALA A 81 -7.55 -15.97 -4.43
CA ALA A 81 -7.02 -14.64 -4.64
C ALA A 81 -7.73 -14.02 -5.85
N VAL A 82 -8.33 -12.84 -5.66
CA VAL A 82 -8.86 -12.05 -6.76
C VAL A 82 -7.91 -10.89 -7.00
N SER A 83 -7.42 -10.74 -8.22
CA SER A 83 -6.45 -9.70 -8.57
C SER A 83 -7.01 -8.69 -9.58
N ALA A 84 -6.51 -7.46 -9.48
CA ALA A 84 -6.80 -6.39 -10.40
C ALA A 84 -5.55 -5.53 -10.62
N LYS A 85 -5.32 -5.13 -11.87
CA LYS A 85 -4.22 -4.22 -12.21
C LYS A 85 -4.65 -2.77 -12.01
N GLY A 86 -3.79 -1.98 -11.39
CA GLY A 86 -3.96 -0.55 -11.19
C GLY A 86 -2.91 0.27 -11.93
N TYR A 87 -3.31 1.48 -12.34
CA TYR A 87 -2.46 2.46 -13.02
C TYR A 87 -2.59 3.83 -12.36
N GLY A 88 -1.46 4.52 -12.21
CA GLY A 88 -1.41 5.75 -11.45
C GLY A 88 -1.63 5.53 -9.95
N PRO A 89 -1.60 6.60 -9.13
CA PRO A 89 -1.73 6.48 -7.68
C PRO A 89 -3.17 6.32 -7.18
N LEU A 90 -4.18 6.75 -7.93
CA LEU A 90 -5.57 6.89 -7.45
C LEU A 90 -6.44 5.65 -7.70
N PHE A 91 -7.15 5.17 -6.68
CA PHE A 91 -8.03 3.99 -6.79
C PHE A 91 -9.30 4.26 -7.59
N GLU A 92 -9.85 5.48 -7.55
CA GLU A 92 -11.08 5.83 -8.27
C GLU A 92 -10.98 5.67 -9.79
N LYS A 93 -9.76 5.86 -10.35
CA LYS A 93 -9.48 5.66 -11.77
C LYS A 93 -9.35 4.19 -12.16
N ASN A 94 -9.35 3.28 -11.17
CA ASN A 94 -9.11 1.86 -11.31
C ASN A 94 -10.31 1.07 -10.77
N ARG A 95 -11.40 0.99 -11.56
CA ARG A 95 -12.70 0.41 -11.14
C ARG A 95 -12.57 -0.94 -10.41
N ARG A 96 -11.81 -1.89 -10.97
CA ARG A 96 -11.63 -3.23 -10.40
C ARG A 96 -10.85 -3.22 -9.09
N VAL A 97 -9.82 -2.38 -8.98
CA VAL A 97 -9.09 -2.19 -7.70
C VAL A 97 -10.03 -1.61 -6.64
N ASN A 98 -10.84 -0.62 -7.00
CA ASN A 98 -11.81 -0.02 -6.09
C ASN A 98 -12.89 -1.02 -5.65
N GLU A 99 -13.30 -1.93 -6.53
CA GLU A 99 -14.21 -3.04 -6.19
C GLU A 99 -13.57 -3.96 -5.14
N LEU A 100 -12.30 -4.39 -5.32
CA LEU A 100 -11.59 -5.20 -4.33
C LEU A 100 -11.53 -4.51 -2.95
N ILE A 101 -11.26 -3.20 -2.92
CA ILE A 101 -11.23 -2.40 -1.69
C ILE A 101 -12.60 -2.39 -0.99
N LYS A 102 -13.69 -2.25 -1.76
CA LYS A 102 -15.06 -2.23 -1.23
C LYS A 102 -15.50 -3.61 -0.75
N ASP A 103 -15.09 -4.66 -1.46
CA ASP A 103 -15.43 -6.06 -1.19
C ASP A 103 -14.64 -6.65 -0.01
N ALA A 104 -13.55 -5.99 0.41
CA ALA A 104 -12.74 -6.42 1.53
C ALA A 104 -13.52 -6.36 2.85
N LYS A 105 -13.49 -7.48 3.58
CA LYS A 105 -14.19 -7.69 4.85
C LYS A 105 -13.20 -7.94 6.00
N PRO A 106 -13.61 -7.79 7.26
CA PRO A 106 -12.76 -8.12 8.40
C PRO A 106 -12.14 -9.52 8.30
N GLY A 107 -10.82 -9.58 8.43
CA GLY A 107 -9.98 -10.76 8.28
C GLY A 107 -9.42 -11.00 6.87
N ASP A 108 -9.89 -10.27 5.85
CA ASP A 108 -9.30 -10.33 4.50
C ASP A 108 -7.93 -9.63 4.48
N ARG A 109 -7.11 -10.01 3.50
CA ARG A 109 -5.84 -9.33 3.19
C ARG A 109 -5.90 -8.71 1.81
N LEU A 110 -5.68 -7.41 1.74
CA LEU A 110 -5.48 -6.69 0.49
C LEU A 110 -3.99 -6.39 0.31
N ILE A 111 -3.40 -6.88 -0.77
CA ILE A 111 -1.97 -6.80 -1.05
C ILE A 111 -1.78 -5.95 -2.31
N PHE A 112 -0.87 -4.98 -2.26
CA PHE A 112 -0.39 -4.25 -3.42
C PHE A 112 1.05 -4.64 -3.70
N GLU A 113 1.30 -5.18 -4.89
CA GLU A 113 2.60 -5.73 -5.29
C GLU A 113 2.92 -5.36 -6.74
N ASN A 114 4.11 -5.79 -7.21
CA ASN A 114 4.64 -5.47 -8.54
C ASN A 114 4.58 -3.96 -8.85
N ILE A 115 4.85 -3.15 -7.83
CA ILE A 115 4.61 -1.71 -7.90
C ILE A 115 5.71 -1.07 -8.74
N LYS A 116 5.32 -0.46 -9.85
CA LYS A 116 6.21 0.29 -10.73
C LYS A 116 6.14 1.77 -10.39
N VAL A 117 7.30 2.39 -10.28
CA VAL A 117 7.47 3.80 -9.91
C VAL A 117 8.33 4.55 -10.93
N LYS A 118 8.09 5.85 -11.07
CA LYS A 118 8.90 6.77 -11.86
C LYS A 118 9.31 7.97 -11.02
N GLY A 119 10.60 8.33 -11.08
CA GLY A 119 11.10 9.57 -10.51
C GLY A 119 11.28 10.60 -11.63
N GLU A 120 11.19 11.89 -11.32
CA GLU A 120 11.26 13.00 -12.29
C GLU A 120 12.44 12.89 -13.28
N LYS A 121 13.61 12.47 -12.79
CA LYS A 121 14.85 12.32 -13.58
C LYS A 121 15.38 10.88 -13.60
N GLN A 122 14.50 9.90 -13.41
CA GLN A 122 14.88 8.50 -13.30
C GLN A 122 13.97 7.63 -14.18
N PRO A 123 14.51 6.57 -14.81
CA PRO A 123 13.68 5.63 -15.55
C PRO A 123 12.68 4.93 -14.63
N GLU A 124 11.61 4.39 -15.23
CA GLU A 124 10.66 3.56 -14.51
C GLU A 124 11.37 2.32 -13.94
N ARG A 125 11.00 1.94 -12.72
CA ARG A 125 11.53 0.74 -12.08
C ARG A 125 10.52 0.14 -11.11
N PHE A 126 10.69 -1.14 -10.79
CA PHE A 126 9.92 -1.76 -9.72
C PHE A 126 10.43 -1.30 -8.36
N ALA A 127 9.50 -0.91 -7.49
CA ALA A 127 9.77 -0.74 -6.08
C ALA A 127 10.10 -2.12 -5.47
N LYS A 128 11.08 -2.14 -4.57
CA LYS A 128 11.39 -3.35 -3.81
C LYS A 128 10.38 -3.42 -2.67
N GLY A 129 9.42 -4.34 -2.77
CA GLY A 129 8.45 -4.58 -1.71
C GLY A 129 7.00 -4.72 -2.16
N SER A 130 6.16 -5.02 -1.18
CA SER A 130 4.71 -5.02 -1.28
C SER A 130 4.10 -4.28 -0.08
N LEU A 131 2.84 -3.91 -0.21
CA LEU A 131 2.04 -3.34 0.86
C LEU A 131 0.91 -4.31 1.17
N THR A 132 0.86 -4.82 2.39
CA THR A 132 -0.23 -5.69 2.86
C THR A 132 -1.10 -4.95 3.87
N ILE A 133 -2.40 -4.98 3.66
CA ILE A 133 -3.40 -4.47 4.58
C ILE A 133 -4.23 -5.63 5.09
N THR A 134 -4.20 -5.85 6.39
CA THR A 134 -5.14 -6.75 7.06
C THR A 134 -6.37 -5.95 7.50
N VAL A 135 -7.54 -6.35 7.03
CA VAL A 135 -8.79 -5.65 7.37
C VAL A 135 -9.28 -6.14 8.73
N ARG A 136 -9.66 -5.22 9.62
CA ARG A 136 -10.24 -5.53 10.94
C ARG A 136 -11.66 -5.00 11.10
#